data_AF-A0A957MET2-F1
#
_entry.id   AF-A0A957MET2-F1
#
_cell.length_a   1.000
_cell.length_b   1.000
_cell.length_c   1.000
_cell.angle_alpha   90.00
_cell.angle_beta   90.00
_cell.angle_gamma   90.00
#
_symmetry.space_group_name_H-M   'P 1'
#
loop_
_entity.id
_entity.type
_entity.pdbx_description
1 polymer ?
#
loop_
_entity_poly.entity_id
_entity_poly.type
_entity_poly.pdbx_seq_one_letter_code
_entity_poly.pdbx_strand_id
1 'polypeptide(L)'
;PSLFFRMSALDNALLPAREQRGEQARFAPVRGRWWTQERENTAEAAAILADLKIDDRAHAPASDLSGGQMKLLEMGRTLMG
;
A
#
# COMPACT_ATOMS: atom_id res chain seq x y z
N PRO A 1 6.04 -0.62 -13.40
CA PRO A 1 5.79 0.77 -12.94
C PRO A 1 6.75 1.13 -11.80
N SER A 2 7.26 2.35 -11.73
CA SER A 2 8.25 2.75 -10.70
C SER A 2 7.62 2.97 -9.33
N LEU A 3 8.38 2.81 -8.26
CA LEU A 3 7.99 3.21 -6.90
C LEU A 3 7.99 4.73 -6.73
N PHE A 4 7.15 5.22 -5.84
CA PHE A 4 7.18 6.60 -5.37
C PHE A 4 8.13 6.70 -4.17
N PHE A 5 9.36 7.15 -4.42
CA PHE A 5 10.44 7.16 -3.43
C PHE A 5 10.16 8.00 -2.17
N ARG A 6 9.31 9.02 -2.28
CA ARG A 6 8.91 9.88 -1.15
C ARG A 6 7.71 9.34 -0.35
N MET A 7 7.01 8.35 -0.88
CA MET A 7 5.90 7.68 -0.19
C MET A 7 6.44 6.53 0.66
N SER A 8 5.70 6.15 1.71
CA SER A 8 6.12 5.02 2.52
C SER A 8 6.06 3.71 1.73
N ALA A 9 6.74 2.67 2.20
CA ALA A 9 6.65 1.35 1.60
C ALA A 9 5.20 0.83 1.62
N LEU A 10 4.46 1.09 2.70
CA LEU A 10 3.05 0.75 2.84
C LEU A 10 2.17 1.49 1.83
N ASP A 11 2.36 2.81 1.67
CA ASP A 11 1.58 3.58 0.71
C ASP A 11 1.89 3.13 -0.73
N ASN A 12 3.14 2.76 -1.00
CA ASN A 12 3.52 2.19 -2.29
C ASN A 12 2.81 0.87 -2.58
N ALA A 13 2.60 0.04 -1.55
CA ALA A 13 1.87 -1.22 -1.66
C ALA A 13 0.36 -1.01 -1.81
N LEU A 14 -0.21 0.06 -1.26
CA LEU A 14 -1.66 0.37 -1.31
C LEU A 14 -2.12 1.03 -2.61
N LEU A 15 -1.22 1.69 -3.34
CA LEU A 15 -1.52 2.36 -4.63
C LEU A 15 -2.29 1.54 -5.68
N PRO A 16 -2.10 0.22 -5.81
CA PRO A 16 -2.82 -0.61 -6.77
C PRO A 16 -4.26 -0.90 -6.37
N ALA A 17 -4.63 -0.72 -5.11
CA ALA A 17 -5.97 -1.05 -4.63
C ALA A 17 -7.02 -0.21 -5.38
N ARG A 18 -7.76 -0.85 -6.28
CA ARG A 18 -8.76 -0.21 -7.15
C ARG A 18 -10.15 -0.24 -6.50
N GLU A 19 -11.08 0.50 -7.10
CA GLU A 19 -12.51 0.52 -6.74
C GLU A 19 -12.80 0.93 -5.28
N GLN A 20 -11.91 1.72 -4.69
CA GLN A 20 -12.09 2.17 -3.32
C GLN A 20 -13.37 3.01 -3.19
N ARG A 21 -14.23 2.62 -2.26
CA ARG A 21 -15.49 3.33 -1.97
C ARG A 21 -15.25 4.79 -1.59
N GLY A 22 -14.09 5.11 -1.02
CA GLY A 22 -13.67 6.47 -0.65
C GLY A 22 -13.42 7.38 -1.86
N GLU A 23 -13.11 6.84 -3.04
CA GLU A 23 -12.88 7.62 -4.27
C GLU A 23 -14.19 8.08 -4.92
N GLN A 24 -15.32 7.45 -4.55
CA GLN A 24 -16.63 7.82 -5.08
C GLN A 24 -17.14 9.05 -4.32
N ALA A 25 -17.30 10.18 -5.02
CA ALA A 25 -17.71 11.47 -4.43
C ALA A 25 -18.99 11.38 -3.57
N ARG A 26 -19.91 10.46 -3.89
CA ARG A 26 -21.15 10.21 -3.13
C ARG A 26 -20.95 9.49 -1.79
N PHE A 27 -19.81 8.83 -1.61
CA PHE A 27 -19.47 8.03 -0.43
C PHE A 27 -18.30 8.61 0.37
N ALA A 28 -17.44 9.42 -0.26
CA ALA A 28 -16.31 10.09 0.37
C ALA A 28 -16.65 10.81 1.69
N PRO A 29 -17.77 11.57 1.82
CA PRO A 29 -18.07 12.30 3.05
C PRO A 29 -18.44 11.38 4.24
N VAL A 30 -18.89 10.15 3.97
CA VAL A 30 -19.36 9.23 4.99
C VAL A 30 -18.28 8.19 5.26
N ARG A 31 -17.33 8.54 6.15
CA ARG A 31 -16.19 7.69 6.52
C ARG A 31 -16.57 6.24 6.80
N GLY A 32 -17.68 6.00 7.48
CA GLY A 32 -18.15 4.65 7.79
C GLY A 32 -18.43 3.75 6.58
N ARG A 33 -18.67 4.31 5.38
CA ARG A 33 -18.95 3.53 4.16
C ARG A 33 -17.70 2.95 3.50
N TRP A 34 -16.53 3.52 3.76
CA TRP A 34 -15.25 3.12 3.15
C TRP A 34 -14.20 2.70 4.18
N TRP A 35 -14.37 3.00 5.47
CA TRP A 35 -13.43 2.64 6.53
C TRP A 35 -13.13 1.14 6.63
N THR A 36 -14.12 0.27 6.43
CA THR A 36 -13.91 -1.18 6.44
C THR A 36 -13.01 -1.62 5.29
N GLN A 37 -13.27 -1.11 4.08
CA GLN A 37 -12.46 -1.37 2.89
C GLN A 37 -11.02 -0.87 3.07
N GLU A 38 -10.85 0.34 3.62
CA GLU A 38 -9.54 0.91 3.93
C GLU A 38 -8.73 0.00 4.87
N ARG A 39 -9.38 -0.50 5.92
CA ARG A 39 -8.74 -1.40 6.89
C ARG A 39 -8.39 -2.75 6.28
N GLU A 40 -9.25 -3.31 5.44
CA GLU A 40 -8.99 -4.57 4.73
C GLU A 40 -7.78 -4.42 3.79
N ASN A 41 -7.76 -3.38 2.96
CA ASN A 41 -6.64 -3.10 2.06
C ASN A 41 -5.32 -2.87 2.83
N THR A 42 -5.39 -2.13 3.94
CA THR A 42 -4.22 -1.88 4.81
C THR A 42 -3.70 -3.18 5.43
N ALA A 43 -4.58 -4.07 5.86
CA ALA A 43 -4.19 -5.35 6.43
C ALA A 43 -3.54 -6.27 5.38
N GLU A 44 -4.08 -6.31 4.17
CA GLU A 44 -3.52 -7.07 3.05
C GLU A 44 -2.14 -6.56 2.65
N ALA A 45 -1.99 -5.25 2.47
CA ALA A 45 -0.69 -4.63 2.17
C ALA A 45 0.33 -4.92 3.27
N ALA A 46 -0.06 -4.80 4.55
CA ALA A 46 0.81 -5.11 5.68
C ALA A 46 1.25 -6.59 5.70
N ALA A 47 0.35 -7.52 5.35
CA ALA A 47 0.68 -8.94 5.24
C ALA A 47 1.72 -9.21 4.14
N ILE A 48 1.57 -8.59 2.97
CA ILE A 48 2.55 -8.71 1.88
C ILE A 48 3.91 -8.13 2.29
N LEU A 49 3.93 -6.97 2.96
CA LEU A 49 5.20 -6.40 3.46
C LEU A 49 5.88 -7.33 4.48
N ALA A 50 5.11 -7.99 5.34
CA ALA A 50 5.62 -8.97 6.29
C ALA A 50 6.20 -10.21 5.60
N ASP A 51 5.51 -10.74 4.57
CA ASP A 51 6.00 -11.87 3.77
C ASP A 51 7.31 -11.55 3.05
N LEU A 52 7.46 -10.29 2.60
CA LEU A 52 8.66 -9.77 1.96
C LEU A 52 9.74 -9.32 2.96
N LYS A 53 9.48 -9.39 4.27
CA LYS A 53 10.39 -8.98 5.36
C LYS A 53 10.84 -7.51 5.24
N ILE A 54 9.90 -6.64 4.92
CA ILE A 54 10.08 -5.18 4.82
C ILE A 54 9.10 -4.44 5.74
N ASP A 55 8.43 -5.16 6.66
CA ASP A 55 7.49 -4.63 7.64
C ASP A 55 8.16 -3.67 8.63
N ASP A 56 9.42 -3.91 8.97
CA ASP A 56 10.25 -3.02 9.81
C ASP A 56 10.43 -1.61 9.19
N ARG A 57 10.29 -1.51 7.87
CA ARG A 57 10.39 -0.27 7.08
C ARG A 57 9.08 0.12 6.41
N ALA A 58 7.94 -0.45 6.83
CA ALA A 58 6.63 -0.16 6.24
C ALA A 58 6.30 1.34 6.20
N HIS A 59 6.65 2.07 7.27
CA HIS A 59 6.42 3.51 7.40
C HIS A 59 7.59 4.39 6.93
N ALA A 60 8.72 3.78 6.57
CA ALA A 60 9.85 4.53 6.04
C ALA A 60 9.60 4.87 4.56
N PRO A 61 10.15 6.00 4.06
CA PRO A 61 10.14 6.31 2.64
C PRO A 61 10.73 5.16 1.82
N ALA A 62 10.17 4.88 0.65
CA ALA A 62 10.70 3.85 -0.24
C ALA A 62 12.14 4.14 -0.71
N SER A 63 12.62 5.39 -0.62
CA SER A 63 14.03 5.75 -0.83
C SER A 63 15.00 5.12 0.17
N ASP A 64 14.53 4.76 1.35
CA ASP A 64 15.37 4.23 2.44
C ASP A 64 15.54 2.70 2.33
N LEU A 65 14.84 2.07 1.39
CA LEU A 65 14.94 0.65 1.10
C LEU A 65 16.18 0.37 0.24
N SER A 66 16.82 -0.77 0.50
CA SER A 66 17.86 -1.28 -0.39
C SER A 66 17.30 -1.59 -1.79
N GLY A 67 18.15 -1.59 -2.82
CA GLY A 67 17.74 -1.92 -4.19
C GLY A 67 17.01 -3.26 -4.33
N GLY A 68 17.38 -4.25 -3.52
CA GLY A 68 16.67 -5.54 -3.45
C GLY A 68 15.27 -5.41 -2.86
N GLN A 69 15.14 -4.69 -1.74
CA GLN A 69 13.85 -4.44 -1.09
C GLN A 69 12.91 -3.61 -1.96
N MET A 70 13.43 -2.62 -2.70
CA MET A 70 12.64 -1.87 -3.69
C MET A 70 12.06 -2.80 -4.75
N LYS A 71 12.85 -3.75 -5.25
CA LYS A 71 12.39 -4.71 -6.25
C LYS A 71 11.36 -5.69 -5.70
N LEU A 72 11.51 -6.12 -4.45
CA LEU A 72 10.49 -6.92 -3.75
C LEU A 72 9.19 -6.14 -3.57
N LEU A 73 9.28 -4.86 -3.17
CA LEU A 73 8.12 -3.98 -3.02
C LEU A 73 7.41 -3.76 -4.36
N GLU A 74 8.14 -3.63 -5.48
CA GLU A 74 7.53 -3.56 -6.81
C GLU A 74 6.75 -4.83 -7.15
N MET A 75 7.26 -6.02 -6.81
CA MET A 75 6.55 -7.29 -7.01
C MET A 75 5.34 -7.41 -6.11
N GLY A 76 5.47 -7.10 -4.82
CA GLY A 76 4.36 -7.09 -3.86
C GLY A 76 3.25 -6.13 -4.28
N ARG A 77 3.62 -4.96 -4.82
CA ARG A 77 2.67 -4.03 -5.42
C ARG A 77 1.94 -4.63 -6.62
N THR A 78 2.59 -5.43 -7.46
CA THR A 78 1.90 -6.12 -8.55
C THR A 78 0.95 -7.22 -8.04
N LEU A 79 1.20 -7.80 -6.87
CA LEU A 79 0.28 -8.79 -6.27
C LEU A 79 -0.97 -8.14 -5.66
N MET A 80 -0.87 -6.91 -5.18
CA MET A 80 -1.99 -6.13 -4.60
C MET A 80 -3.05 -5.66 -5.62
N GLY A 81 -2.75 -5.66 -6.92
CA GLY A 81 -3.56 -4.96 -7.94
C GLY A 81 -3.83 -5.73 -9.21
#